data_AF-A0A9Q9F8A4-F1
#
_entry.id   AF-A0A9Q9F8A4-F1
#
_cell.length_a   1.000
_cell.length_b   1.000
_cell.length_c   1.000
_cell.angle_alpha   90.00
_cell.angle_beta   90.00
_cell.angle_gamma   90.00
#
_symmetry.space_group_name_H-M   'P 1'
#
loop_
_entity.id
_entity.type
_entity.pdbx_description
1 polymer ?
#
loop_
_entity_poly.entity_id
_entity_poly.type
_entity_poly.pdbx_seq_one_letter_code
_entity_poly.pdbx_strand_id
1 'polypeptide(L)'
;MERIEEYINGKLREYKIKVDVSSVVEELALSNKINEFMTPSSVYTVFLMHLGKDDEMYKSILNGEYLFDIEAGLNDRESLYCDRELKKKITKIYGERARYVYVSTSGSKHFIGIRLSDKGYEPIAGHGGPECAIPYFLLVDGLKEFGIGDFEWNEVIFGYRVTEDERSKYIEILEHVKKMRLPVQIIDSDAMHISTSVMNVHECYLHCGSYANWPEDEDALNCAKTALYCLIYKRSKYRSAIGYDYVLLKYRGSYFKFKIMIRRDIKAEFRVNARISEIISQESDIFKKNVRFVKAFLDCHGYFPVYFDDRLIELICLMVGKEISSFGRFFNEFLGYKIKLEGLTFNLETLKITENKNKRFEVVYQHDVVVVRTPPPKVIQRLNGLKKAVMAQKIELFDGNLRLQTNKLLQPFFKDYDFVLSLSERPGFSEVKDKAKQEFLFGVPLVEELLLPSLKSKGYFFYSSRHSVLMVKVNEEYSPEELLYFLLLRTGFRYFLRNF
;
A
#
# COMPACT_ATOMS: atom_id res chain seq x y z
N MET A 1 -39.21 -24.15 8.60
CA MET A 1 -38.19 -24.39 7.56
C MET A 1 -37.99 -23.17 6.67
N GLU A 2 -39.05 -22.54 6.14
CA GLU A 2 -38.95 -21.30 5.34
C GLU A 2 -38.07 -20.19 5.95
N ARG A 3 -38.24 -19.87 7.25
CA ARG A 3 -37.40 -18.87 7.94
C ARG A 3 -35.89 -19.22 7.98
N ILE A 4 -35.55 -20.50 7.94
CA ILE A 4 -34.15 -20.98 7.91
C ILE A 4 -33.61 -20.82 6.49
N GLU A 5 -34.39 -21.21 5.48
CA GLU A 5 -34.01 -21.07 4.07
C GLU A 5 -33.82 -19.60 3.70
N GLU A 6 -34.70 -18.69 4.15
CA GLU A 6 -34.54 -17.24 3.98
C GLU A 6 -33.25 -16.73 4.63
N TYR A 7 -32.93 -17.20 5.85
CA TYR A 7 -31.70 -16.83 6.54
C TYR A 7 -30.44 -17.27 5.77
N ILE A 8 -30.39 -18.53 5.33
CA ILE A 8 -29.27 -19.09 4.57
C ILE A 8 -29.13 -18.37 3.22
N ASN A 9 -30.23 -18.18 2.50
CA ASN A 9 -30.25 -17.43 1.24
C ASN A 9 -29.77 -15.99 1.44
N GLY A 10 -30.18 -15.34 2.52
CA GLY A 10 -29.71 -14.00 2.90
C GLY A 10 -28.18 -13.98 3.06
N LYS A 11 -27.63 -14.94 3.80
CA LYS A 11 -26.18 -15.05 4.03
C LYS A 11 -25.38 -15.35 2.77
N LEU A 12 -25.83 -16.28 1.93
CA LEU A 12 -25.14 -16.60 0.68
C LEU A 12 -25.23 -15.47 -0.34
N ARG A 13 -26.31 -14.69 -0.31
CA ARG A 13 -26.48 -13.51 -1.17
C ARG A 13 -25.48 -12.40 -0.86
N GLU A 14 -25.04 -12.26 0.39
CA GLU A 14 -23.92 -11.35 0.76
C GLU A 14 -22.64 -11.65 -0.05
N TYR A 15 -22.47 -12.90 -0.48
CA TYR A 15 -21.35 -13.39 -1.29
C TYR A 15 -21.68 -13.59 -2.77
N LYS A 16 -22.88 -13.18 -3.23
CA LYS A 16 -23.40 -13.44 -4.59
C LYS A 16 -23.49 -14.93 -4.95
N ILE A 17 -23.55 -15.82 -3.95
CA ILE A 17 -23.67 -17.27 -4.16
C ILE A 17 -25.15 -17.64 -4.25
N LYS A 18 -25.49 -18.37 -5.30
CA LYS A 18 -26.78 -19.06 -5.50
C LYS A 18 -26.57 -20.57 -5.39
N VAL A 19 -27.43 -21.21 -4.61
CA VAL A 19 -27.52 -22.66 -4.46
C VAL A 19 -28.98 -23.02 -4.17
N ASP A 20 -29.40 -24.23 -4.51
CA ASP A 20 -30.70 -24.76 -4.13
C ASP A 20 -30.71 -25.08 -2.62
N VAL A 21 -31.00 -24.06 -1.81
CA VAL A 21 -31.00 -24.18 -0.35
C VAL A 21 -32.05 -25.18 0.12
N SER A 22 -33.24 -25.17 -0.49
CA SER A 22 -34.36 -26.02 -0.08
C SER A 22 -34.01 -27.50 -0.23
N SER A 23 -33.44 -27.90 -1.38
CA SER A 23 -33.03 -29.29 -1.61
C SER A 23 -31.99 -29.78 -0.59
N VAL A 24 -30.97 -28.97 -0.29
CA VAL A 24 -29.91 -29.36 0.65
C VAL A 24 -30.42 -29.38 2.09
N VAL A 25 -31.29 -28.45 2.46
CA VAL A 25 -31.91 -28.41 3.80
C VAL A 25 -32.82 -29.62 4.01
N GLU A 26 -33.59 -30.03 3.00
CA GLU A 26 -34.39 -31.25 3.04
C GLU A 26 -33.51 -32.50 3.22
N GLU A 27 -32.41 -32.63 2.48
CA GLU A 27 -31.46 -33.75 2.64
C GLU A 27 -30.89 -33.81 4.07
N LEU A 28 -30.51 -32.66 4.62
CA LEU A 28 -29.98 -32.58 5.98
C LEU A 28 -31.02 -32.94 7.05
N ALA A 29 -32.28 -32.57 6.83
CA ALA A 29 -33.37 -32.92 7.73
C ALA A 29 -33.67 -34.43 7.67
N LEU A 30 -33.78 -34.99 6.47
CA LEU A 30 -34.01 -36.44 6.26
C LEU A 30 -32.87 -37.30 6.82
N SER A 31 -31.63 -36.80 6.78
CA SER A 31 -30.47 -37.47 7.36
C SER A 31 -30.27 -37.21 8.87
N ASN A 32 -31.24 -36.58 9.54
CA ASN A 32 -31.22 -36.23 10.97
C ASN A 32 -29.98 -35.39 11.40
N LYS A 33 -29.33 -34.69 10.45
CA LYS A 33 -28.19 -33.82 10.75
C LYS A 33 -28.62 -32.45 11.26
N ILE A 34 -29.85 -32.05 10.94
CA ILE A 34 -30.50 -30.86 11.47
C ILE A 34 -31.88 -31.23 12.01
N ASN A 35 -32.39 -30.45 12.96
CA ASN A 35 -33.75 -30.60 13.50
C ASN A 35 -34.41 -29.25 13.77
N GLU A 36 -35.70 -29.27 14.06
CA GLU A 36 -36.54 -28.09 14.25
C GLU A 36 -36.17 -27.21 15.47
N PHE A 37 -35.38 -27.74 16.41
CA PHE A 37 -34.93 -27.01 17.60
C PHE A 37 -33.61 -26.26 17.39
N MET A 38 -32.92 -26.47 16.27
CA MET A 38 -31.66 -25.79 15.99
C MET A 38 -31.89 -24.34 15.57
N THR A 39 -30.99 -23.45 16.02
CA THR A 39 -31.04 -22.05 15.59
C THR A 39 -30.67 -21.92 14.10
N PRO A 40 -31.15 -20.89 13.38
CA PRO A 40 -30.77 -20.64 11.99
C PRO A 40 -29.25 -20.58 11.78
N SER A 41 -28.52 -20.00 12.74
CA SER A 41 -27.05 -19.94 12.69
C SER A 41 -26.42 -21.34 12.80
N SER A 42 -26.91 -22.19 13.70
CA SER A 42 -26.42 -23.57 13.83
C SER A 42 -26.69 -24.38 12.56
N VAL A 43 -27.88 -24.23 11.98
CA VAL A 43 -28.25 -24.90 10.72
C VAL A 43 -27.38 -24.40 9.56
N TYR A 44 -27.11 -23.10 9.48
CA TYR A 44 -26.19 -22.53 8.49
C TYR A 44 -24.77 -23.11 8.60
N THR A 45 -24.24 -23.28 9.82
CA THR A 45 -22.95 -23.93 10.04
C THR A 45 -22.95 -25.38 9.53
N VAL A 46 -23.97 -26.18 9.87
CA VAL A 46 -24.08 -27.57 9.40
C VAL A 46 -24.25 -27.64 7.88
N PHE A 47 -25.01 -26.72 7.30
CA PHE A 47 -25.19 -26.56 5.86
C PHE A 47 -23.84 -26.32 5.16
N LEU A 48 -23.05 -25.36 5.63
CA LEU A 48 -21.71 -25.09 5.10
C LEU A 48 -20.75 -26.28 5.30
N MET A 49 -20.80 -26.96 6.44
CA MET A 49 -19.99 -28.16 6.69
C MET A 49 -20.34 -29.29 5.73
N HIS A 50 -21.62 -29.44 5.38
CA HIS A 50 -22.07 -30.46 4.44
C HIS A 50 -21.57 -30.19 3.02
N LEU A 51 -21.83 -28.99 2.48
CA LEU A 51 -21.35 -28.60 1.16
C LEU A 51 -19.83 -28.48 1.07
N GLY A 52 -19.20 -28.09 2.18
CA GLY A 52 -17.75 -27.97 2.32
C GLY A 52 -17.02 -29.30 2.16
N LYS A 53 -17.69 -30.45 2.24
CA LYS A 53 -17.06 -31.75 1.96
C LYS A 53 -16.51 -31.80 0.54
N ASP A 54 -17.28 -31.28 -0.42
CA ASP A 54 -17.01 -31.43 -1.85
C ASP A 54 -16.55 -30.12 -2.52
N ASP A 55 -16.85 -28.95 -1.93
CA ASP A 55 -16.45 -27.66 -2.49
C ASP A 55 -15.75 -26.78 -1.43
N GLU A 56 -14.49 -26.46 -1.70
CA GLU A 56 -13.61 -25.67 -0.85
C GLU A 56 -14.13 -24.26 -0.57
N MET A 57 -14.96 -23.71 -1.46
CA MET A 57 -15.57 -22.39 -1.26
C MET A 57 -16.38 -22.33 0.04
N TYR A 58 -17.20 -23.35 0.34
CA TYR A 58 -18.01 -23.35 1.56
C TYR A 58 -17.17 -23.56 2.82
N LYS A 59 -16.01 -24.24 2.72
CA LYS A 59 -15.01 -24.30 3.80
C LYS A 59 -14.43 -22.91 4.08
N SER A 60 -14.10 -22.15 3.04
CA SER A 60 -13.63 -20.76 3.20
C SER A 60 -14.69 -19.87 3.89
N ILE A 61 -15.98 -20.00 3.54
CA ILE A 61 -17.07 -19.28 4.24
C ILE A 61 -17.09 -19.67 5.73
N LEU A 62 -17.04 -20.96 6.02
CA LEU A 62 -17.08 -21.49 7.39
C LEU A 62 -15.92 -20.96 8.24
N ASN A 63 -14.74 -20.81 7.64
CA ASN A 63 -13.53 -20.31 8.31
C ASN A 63 -13.47 -18.77 8.41
N GLY A 64 -14.41 -18.05 7.79
CA GLY A 64 -14.36 -16.58 7.70
C GLY A 64 -13.24 -16.07 6.78
N GLU A 65 -12.82 -16.87 5.81
CA GLU A 65 -11.82 -16.49 4.81
C GLU A 65 -12.43 -15.65 3.67
N TYR A 66 -11.59 -14.84 3.01
CA TYR A 66 -11.98 -14.20 1.76
C TYR A 66 -12.26 -15.24 0.67
N LEU A 67 -13.41 -15.10 0.00
CA LEU A 67 -13.88 -16.09 -0.98
C LEU A 67 -13.28 -15.92 -2.37
N PHE A 68 -13.19 -14.67 -2.83
CA PHE A 68 -12.76 -14.39 -4.20
C PHE A 68 -11.65 -13.35 -4.20
N ASP A 69 -10.59 -13.68 -4.92
CA ASP A 69 -9.50 -12.77 -5.24
C ASP A 69 -9.81 -11.94 -6.49
N ILE A 70 -10.70 -12.46 -7.35
CA ILE A 70 -11.21 -11.84 -8.58
C ILE A 70 -12.72 -12.07 -8.67
N GLU A 71 -13.46 -11.00 -8.93
CA GLU A 71 -14.90 -10.96 -9.19
C GLU A 71 -15.16 -10.22 -10.50
N ALA A 72 -15.70 -10.95 -11.48
CA ALA A 72 -16.06 -10.41 -12.78
C ALA A 72 -17.52 -10.71 -13.12
N GLY A 73 -18.21 -9.72 -13.66
CA GLY A 73 -19.42 -9.93 -14.45
C GLY A 73 -19.03 -10.20 -15.90
N LEU A 74 -19.65 -11.18 -16.55
CA LEU A 74 -19.51 -11.46 -17.97
C LEU A 74 -20.87 -11.35 -18.66
N ASN A 75 -20.94 -10.56 -19.73
CA ASN A 75 -22.15 -10.37 -20.52
C ASN A 75 -22.16 -11.31 -21.74
N ASP A 76 -22.80 -12.46 -21.59
CA ASP A 76 -22.97 -13.46 -22.63
C ASP A 76 -24.30 -13.26 -23.37
N ARG A 77 -24.30 -12.28 -24.28
CA ARG A 77 -25.51 -11.91 -25.05
C ARG A 77 -26.05 -13.05 -25.89
N GLU A 78 -25.18 -13.93 -26.36
CA GLU A 78 -25.54 -15.08 -27.19
C GLU A 78 -25.89 -16.31 -26.35
N SER A 79 -25.71 -16.25 -25.03
CA SER A 79 -25.96 -17.35 -24.08
C SER A 79 -25.19 -18.62 -24.48
N LEU A 80 -23.92 -18.44 -24.85
CA LEU A 80 -22.99 -19.49 -25.25
C LEU A 80 -22.73 -20.51 -24.13
N TYR A 81 -22.84 -20.11 -22.86
CA TYR A 81 -22.54 -20.98 -21.73
C TYR A 81 -23.64 -21.04 -20.67
N CYS A 82 -23.84 -22.24 -20.11
CA CYS A 82 -24.43 -22.38 -18.78
C CYS A 82 -23.37 -22.33 -17.65
N ASP A 83 -23.80 -22.20 -16.39
CA ASP A 83 -22.94 -22.11 -15.19
C ASP A 83 -21.87 -23.21 -15.16
N ARG A 84 -22.29 -24.44 -15.46
CA ARG A 84 -21.44 -25.64 -15.40
C ARG A 84 -20.37 -25.64 -16.49
N GLU A 85 -20.73 -25.23 -17.70
CA GLU A 85 -19.81 -25.20 -18.84
C GLU A 85 -18.77 -24.09 -18.66
N LEU A 86 -19.21 -22.89 -18.28
CA LEU A 86 -18.32 -21.77 -18.03
C LEU A 86 -17.38 -22.06 -16.86
N LYS A 87 -17.89 -22.61 -15.74
CA LYS A 87 -17.06 -23.04 -14.60
C LYS A 87 -15.97 -24.02 -15.06
N LYS A 88 -16.35 -25.07 -15.81
CA LYS A 88 -15.38 -26.07 -16.32
C LYS A 88 -14.32 -25.45 -17.24
N LYS A 89 -14.72 -24.49 -18.09
CA LYS A 89 -13.80 -23.79 -18.99
C LYS A 89 -12.80 -22.92 -18.22
N ILE A 90 -13.28 -22.12 -17.27
CA ILE A 90 -12.43 -21.25 -16.44
C ILE A 90 -11.49 -22.07 -15.57
N THR A 91 -11.97 -23.17 -14.97
CA THR A 91 -11.11 -24.10 -14.23
C THR A 91 -9.98 -24.65 -15.11
N LYS A 92 -10.25 -24.96 -16.38
CA LYS A 92 -9.21 -25.39 -17.33
C LYS A 92 -8.22 -24.27 -17.68
N ILE A 93 -8.68 -23.03 -17.82
CA ILE A 93 -7.83 -21.86 -18.12
C ILE A 93 -6.83 -21.62 -16.98
N TYR A 94 -7.32 -21.65 -15.74
CA TYR A 94 -6.48 -21.36 -14.57
C TYR A 94 -5.65 -22.56 -14.12
N GLY A 95 -6.17 -23.79 -14.25
CA GLY A 95 -5.49 -25.00 -13.78
C GLY A 95 -5.07 -24.87 -12.32
N GLU A 96 -3.80 -25.15 -12.02
CA GLU A 96 -3.23 -25.06 -10.66
C GLU A 96 -3.15 -23.62 -10.10
N ARG A 97 -3.45 -22.60 -10.90
CA ARG A 97 -3.40 -21.17 -10.49
C ARG A 97 -4.64 -20.73 -9.72
N ALA A 98 -5.71 -21.54 -9.75
CA ALA A 98 -6.92 -21.32 -8.97
C ALA A 98 -7.13 -22.49 -7.99
N ARG A 99 -7.48 -22.16 -6.74
CA ARG A 99 -7.97 -23.14 -5.77
C ARG A 99 -9.37 -23.61 -6.15
N TYR A 100 -10.25 -22.65 -6.46
CA TYR A 100 -11.59 -22.93 -6.95
C TYR A 100 -12.14 -21.78 -7.79
N VAL A 101 -13.19 -22.11 -8.56
CA VAL A 101 -13.94 -21.19 -9.41
C VAL A 101 -15.42 -21.35 -9.11
N TYR A 102 -16.10 -20.23 -8.94
CA TYR A 102 -17.54 -20.14 -8.82
C TYR A 102 -18.12 -19.38 -10.01
N VAL A 103 -19.21 -19.90 -10.57
CA VAL A 103 -19.98 -19.24 -11.63
C VAL A 103 -21.44 -19.29 -11.25
N SER A 104 -22.14 -18.16 -11.41
CA SER A 104 -23.59 -18.09 -11.31
C SER A 104 -24.16 -17.32 -12.48
N THR A 105 -25.14 -17.90 -13.19
CA THR A 105 -25.80 -17.24 -14.31
C THR A 105 -27.15 -16.65 -13.92
N SER A 106 -27.51 -15.56 -14.58
CA SER A 106 -28.80 -14.90 -14.45
C SER A 106 -29.19 -14.31 -15.81
N GLY A 107 -29.89 -15.09 -16.63
CA GLY A 107 -30.13 -14.73 -18.04
C GLY A 107 -28.82 -14.71 -18.83
N SER A 108 -28.55 -13.64 -19.57
CA SER A 108 -27.33 -13.44 -20.36
C SER A 108 -26.14 -12.91 -19.55
N LYS A 109 -26.20 -12.91 -18.22
CA LYS A 109 -25.12 -12.41 -17.36
C LYS A 109 -24.60 -13.50 -16.45
N HIS A 110 -23.28 -13.63 -16.40
CA HIS A 110 -22.57 -14.51 -15.47
C HIS A 110 -21.85 -13.68 -14.43
N PHE A 111 -21.93 -14.12 -13.17
CA PHE A 111 -20.98 -13.77 -12.14
C PHE A 111 -19.88 -14.83 -12.11
N ILE A 112 -18.63 -14.40 -12.09
CA ILE A 112 -17.43 -15.23 -12.01
C ILE A 112 -16.67 -14.82 -10.76
N GLY A 113 -16.50 -15.75 -9.83
CA GLY A 113 -15.65 -15.61 -8.66
C GLY A 113 -14.48 -16.59 -8.71
N ILE A 114 -13.25 -16.11 -8.53
CA ILE A 114 -12.04 -16.94 -8.60
C ILE A 114 -11.23 -16.77 -7.32
N ARG A 115 -10.88 -17.90 -6.69
CA ARG A 115 -9.90 -17.97 -5.60
C ARG A 115 -8.57 -18.43 -6.17
N LEU A 116 -7.54 -17.61 -6.04
CA LEU A 116 -6.21 -17.91 -6.55
C LEU A 116 -5.46 -18.86 -5.61
N SER A 117 -4.54 -19.64 -6.19
CA SER A 117 -3.50 -20.34 -5.43
C SER A 117 -2.26 -19.44 -5.28
N ASP A 118 -1.25 -19.96 -4.61
CA ASP A 118 0.09 -19.38 -4.53
C ASP A 118 0.75 -19.17 -5.92
N LYS A 119 0.34 -19.96 -6.92
CA LYS A 119 0.79 -19.85 -8.32
C LYS A 119 0.00 -18.84 -9.16
N GLY A 120 -1.00 -18.16 -8.58
CA GLY A 120 -1.90 -17.26 -9.28
C GLY A 120 -1.20 -16.21 -10.17
N TYR A 121 -0.04 -15.72 -9.72
CA TYR A 121 0.71 -14.63 -10.33
C TYR A 121 2.00 -15.08 -11.04
N GLU A 122 2.23 -16.39 -11.22
CA GLU A 122 3.42 -16.86 -11.94
C GLU A 122 3.46 -16.29 -13.37
N PRO A 123 4.63 -15.90 -13.90
CA PRO A 123 4.75 -15.40 -15.27
C PRO A 123 4.16 -16.36 -16.30
N ILE A 124 3.58 -15.80 -17.37
CA ILE A 124 2.97 -16.55 -18.47
C ILE A 124 3.53 -16.07 -19.81
N ALA A 125 3.65 -16.99 -20.77
CA ALA A 125 4.04 -16.64 -22.13
C ALA A 125 2.99 -15.73 -22.77
N GLY A 126 3.43 -14.69 -23.48
CA GLY A 126 2.55 -13.75 -24.18
C GLY A 126 2.09 -12.55 -23.35
N HIS A 127 2.25 -12.55 -22.02
CA HIS A 127 1.94 -11.38 -21.19
C HIS A 127 3.16 -10.48 -21.00
N GLY A 128 3.14 -9.31 -21.64
CA GLY A 128 4.15 -8.25 -21.44
C GLY A 128 3.77 -7.20 -20.40
N GLY A 129 2.62 -7.36 -19.73
CA GLY A 129 2.11 -6.41 -18.75
C GLY A 129 2.67 -6.60 -17.34
N PRO A 130 2.20 -5.81 -16.36
CA PRO A 130 2.60 -5.98 -14.96
C PRO A 130 2.06 -7.29 -14.38
N GLU A 131 2.79 -7.85 -13.41
CA GLU A 131 2.48 -9.11 -12.72
C GLU A 131 1.05 -9.15 -12.14
N CYS A 132 0.60 -8.05 -11.54
CA CYS A 132 -0.73 -7.94 -10.95
C CYS A 132 -1.87 -8.17 -11.96
N ALA A 133 -1.63 -7.99 -13.26
CA ALA A 133 -2.63 -8.17 -14.30
C ALA A 133 -2.72 -9.60 -14.85
N ILE A 134 -1.77 -10.48 -14.49
CA ILE A 134 -1.68 -11.85 -15.04
C ILE A 134 -2.99 -12.64 -14.91
N PRO A 135 -3.64 -12.71 -13.74
CA PRO A 135 -4.87 -13.50 -13.63
C PRO A 135 -6.01 -12.97 -14.51
N TYR A 136 -6.15 -11.65 -14.56
CA TYR A 136 -7.20 -11.00 -15.35
C TYR A 136 -6.96 -11.18 -16.86
N PHE A 137 -5.70 -11.07 -17.30
CA PHE A 137 -5.29 -11.40 -18.66
C PHE A 137 -5.65 -12.85 -19.02
N LEU A 138 -5.35 -13.81 -18.14
CA LEU A 138 -5.68 -15.22 -18.36
C LEU A 138 -7.17 -15.44 -18.58
N LEU A 139 -8.03 -14.78 -17.80
CA LEU A 139 -9.48 -14.93 -17.95
C LEU A 139 -9.96 -14.40 -19.31
N VAL A 140 -9.51 -13.22 -19.70
CA VAL A 140 -9.94 -12.60 -20.97
C VAL A 140 -9.38 -13.35 -22.17
N ASP A 141 -8.07 -13.63 -22.21
CA ASP A 141 -7.43 -14.33 -23.33
C ASP A 141 -7.89 -15.79 -23.45
N GLY A 142 -8.18 -16.44 -22.32
CA GLY A 142 -8.67 -17.82 -22.28
C GLY A 142 -10.12 -17.98 -22.77
N LEU A 143 -10.94 -16.93 -22.65
CA LEU A 143 -12.33 -16.90 -23.09
C LEU A 143 -12.48 -16.15 -24.42
N LYS A 144 -11.82 -16.67 -25.47
CA LYS A 144 -11.64 -16.06 -26.80
C LYS A 144 -12.93 -15.63 -27.52
N GLU A 145 -14.07 -16.16 -27.12
CA GLU A 145 -15.38 -15.83 -27.66
C GLU A 145 -15.87 -14.45 -27.19
N PHE A 146 -15.29 -13.91 -26.11
CA PHE A 146 -15.67 -12.64 -25.52
C PHE A 146 -14.59 -11.58 -25.70
N GLY A 147 -15.01 -10.35 -25.95
CA GLY A 147 -14.15 -9.19 -25.94
C GLY A 147 -13.96 -8.64 -24.53
N ILE A 148 -12.95 -7.79 -24.35
CA ILE A 148 -12.68 -7.11 -23.07
C ILE A 148 -13.90 -6.32 -22.57
N GLY A 149 -14.66 -5.71 -23.49
CA GLY A 149 -15.86 -4.94 -23.18
C GLY A 149 -17.05 -5.76 -22.68
N ASP A 150 -16.98 -7.10 -22.75
CA ASP A 150 -18.00 -7.99 -22.21
C ASP A 150 -17.79 -8.26 -20.71
N PHE A 151 -16.64 -7.86 -20.16
CA PHE A 151 -16.29 -8.03 -18.74
C PHE A 151 -16.54 -6.75 -17.93
N GLU A 152 -17.24 -6.89 -16.81
CA GLU A 152 -17.40 -5.88 -15.76
C GLU A 152 -16.58 -6.30 -14.53
N TRP A 153 -15.56 -5.54 -14.17
CA TRP A 153 -14.64 -5.88 -13.07
C TRP A 153 -15.04 -5.17 -11.78
N ASN A 154 -14.98 -5.90 -10.66
CA ASN A 154 -15.20 -5.32 -9.33
C ASN A 154 -13.88 -4.89 -8.64
N GLU A 155 -12.74 -5.31 -9.17
CA GLU A 155 -11.42 -5.00 -8.61
C GLU A 155 -10.74 -3.80 -9.25
N VAL A 156 -9.99 -3.07 -8.42
CA VAL A 156 -9.04 -2.07 -8.88
C VAL A 156 -7.62 -2.61 -8.75
N ILE A 157 -6.95 -2.80 -9.88
CA ILE A 157 -5.50 -3.09 -9.95
C ILE A 157 -4.83 -2.09 -10.88
N PHE A 158 -3.61 -1.64 -10.61
CA PHE A 158 -2.78 -0.84 -11.51
C PHE A 158 -1.38 -1.43 -11.68
N GLY A 159 -0.63 -1.01 -12.68
CA GLY A 159 0.77 -1.41 -12.79
C GLY A 159 1.63 -0.59 -11.84
N TYR A 160 2.61 -1.22 -11.19
CA TYR A 160 3.74 -0.47 -10.64
C TYR A 160 5.04 -1.08 -11.16
N ARG A 161 5.99 -0.21 -11.51
CA ARG A 161 7.34 -0.67 -11.83
C ARG A 161 8.02 -1.03 -10.52
N VAL A 162 8.39 -2.29 -10.38
CA VAL A 162 9.28 -2.74 -9.32
C VAL A 162 10.60 -2.00 -9.52
N THR A 163 11.00 -1.21 -8.53
CA THR A 163 12.34 -0.61 -8.49
C THR A 163 13.37 -1.75 -8.45
N GLU A 164 14.57 -1.50 -8.97
CA GLU A 164 15.70 -2.43 -8.89
C GLU A 164 15.91 -2.92 -7.44
N ASP A 165 16.67 -4.00 -7.25
CA ASP A 165 16.92 -4.58 -5.93
C ASP A 165 17.64 -3.59 -4.98
N GLU A 166 16.85 -2.77 -4.29
CA GLU A 166 17.30 -1.75 -3.33
C GLU A 166 18.11 -2.36 -2.18
N ARG A 167 17.81 -3.61 -1.81
CA ARG A 167 18.56 -4.34 -0.78
C ARG A 167 19.98 -4.64 -1.24
N SER A 168 20.15 -5.11 -2.48
CA SER A 168 21.50 -5.31 -3.04
C SER A 168 22.28 -3.98 -3.14
N LYS A 169 21.62 -2.90 -3.58
CA LYS A 169 22.25 -1.55 -3.60
C LYS A 169 22.69 -1.11 -2.21
N TYR A 170 21.86 -1.33 -1.19
CA TYR A 170 22.19 -1.03 0.21
C TYR A 170 23.41 -1.85 0.69
N ILE A 171 23.46 -3.14 0.41
CA ILE A 171 24.60 -3.99 0.81
C ILE A 171 25.90 -3.47 0.19
N GLU A 172 25.90 -3.18 -1.11
CA GLU A 172 27.07 -2.66 -1.81
C GLU A 172 27.55 -1.30 -1.28
N ILE A 173 26.62 -0.38 -0.97
CA ILE A 173 26.96 0.94 -0.45
C ILE A 173 27.46 0.86 1.00
N LEU A 174 26.87 -0.02 1.79
CA LEU A 174 27.26 -0.29 3.17
C LEU A 174 28.67 -0.90 3.25
N GLU A 175 29.01 -1.84 2.36
CA GLU A 175 30.37 -2.38 2.29
C GLU A 175 31.41 -1.29 2.05
N HIS A 176 31.10 -0.34 1.17
CA HIS A 176 32.00 0.78 0.92
C HIS A 176 32.19 1.64 2.19
N VAL A 177 31.11 1.93 2.92
CA VAL A 177 31.16 2.69 4.18
C VAL A 177 31.93 1.91 5.25
N LYS A 178 31.68 0.61 5.42
CA LYS A 178 32.38 -0.27 6.39
C LYS A 178 33.88 -0.41 6.09
N LYS A 179 34.29 -0.34 4.82
CA LYS A 179 35.71 -0.36 4.40
C LYS A 179 36.45 0.96 4.70
N MET A 180 35.74 2.04 5.07
CA MET A 180 36.38 3.30 5.45
C MET A 180 37.05 3.18 6.82
N ARG A 181 38.29 3.64 6.94
CA ARG A 181 38.99 3.73 8.24
C ARG A 181 38.42 4.87 9.09
N LEU A 182 37.31 4.64 9.77
CA LEU A 182 36.70 5.63 10.66
C LEU A 182 37.35 5.58 12.06
N PRO A 183 37.39 6.71 12.81
CA PRO A 183 37.87 6.74 14.19
C PRO A 183 37.04 5.86 15.15
N VAL A 184 35.80 5.55 14.77
CA VAL A 184 34.89 4.68 15.51
C VAL A 184 34.48 3.52 14.61
N GLN A 185 34.53 2.31 15.14
CA GLN A 185 34.11 1.11 14.42
C GLN A 185 32.59 1.07 14.27
N ILE A 186 32.14 0.77 13.05
CA ILE A 186 30.75 0.38 12.77
C ILE A 186 30.63 -1.11 13.13
N ILE A 187 29.86 -1.41 14.18
CA ILE A 187 29.65 -2.76 14.70
C ILE A 187 28.45 -3.45 14.05
N ASP A 188 27.45 -2.67 13.63
CA ASP A 188 26.24 -3.18 13.01
C ASP A 188 25.59 -2.12 12.12
N SER A 189 24.54 -2.50 11.39
CA SER A 189 23.86 -1.63 10.44
C SER A 189 22.46 -2.11 10.09
N ASP A 190 21.49 -1.20 10.13
CA ASP A 190 20.09 -1.48 9.80
C ASP A 190 19.59 -0.58 8.67
N ALA A 191 18.76 -1.14 7.79
CA ALA A 191 17.95 -0.37 6.83
C ALA A 191 16.50 -0.80 7.00
N MET A 192 15.70 0.08 7.60
CA MET A 192 14.30 -0.21 7.89
C MET A 192 13.44 -0.03 6.64
N HIS A 193 12.36 -0.80 6.52
CA HIS A 193 11.33 -0.68 5.47
C HIS A 193 11.82 -0.88 4.02
N ILE A 194 13.06 -1.32 3.82
CA ILE A 194 13.65 -1.49 2.48
C ILE A 194 12.88 -2.50 1.62
N SER A 195 12.28 -3.51 2.26
CA SER A 195 11.51 -4.57 1.61
C SER A 195 10.21 -4.06 0.97
N THR A 196 9.69 -2.91 1.38
CA THR A 196 8.43 -2.32 0.89
C THR A 196 8.65 -0.91 0.36
N SER A 197 9.90 -0.49 0.16
CA SER A 197 10.21 0.87 -0.27
C SER A 197 9.72 1.12 -1.70
N VAL A 198 9.15 2.32 -1.92
CA VAL A 198 8.78 2.83 -3.25
C VAL A 198 9.42 4.18 -3.55
N MET A 199 10.18 4.72 -2.60
CA MET A 199 10.98 5.92 -2.74
C MET A 199 12.40 5.55 -3.11
N ASN A 200 13.11 6.50 -3.71
CA ASN A 200 14.53 6.40 -3.96
C ASN A 200 15.38 6.87 -2.77
N VAL A 201 14.78 7.28 -1.65
CA VAL A 201 15.50 7.68 -0.44
C VAL A 201 15.24 6.67 0.66
N HIS A 202 16.32 6.13 1.24
CA HIS A 202 16.27 5.08 2.27
C HIS A 202 16.97 5.56 3.53
N GLU A 203 16.30 5.47 4.67
CA GLU A 203 16.93 5.71 5.97
C GLU A 203 17.75 4.48 6.38
N CYS A 204 19.01 4.71 6.73
CA CYS A 204 19.95 3.68 7.12
C CYS A 204 20.64 4.08 8.42
N TYR A 205 20.93 3.10 9.28
CA TYR A 205 21.52 3.31 10.59
C TYR A 205 22.86 2.59 10.66
N LEU A 206 23.89 3.29 11.11
CA LEU A 206 25.22 2.75 11.37
C LEU A 206 25.40 2.68 12.87
N HIS A 207 25.43 1.47 13.41
CA HIS A 207 25.60 1.25 14.84
C HIS A 207 27.10 1.29 15.14
N CYS A 208 27.50 2.24 15.98
CA CYS A 208 28.88 2.43 16.37
C CYS A 208 29.14 1.85 17.77
N GLY A 209 30.33 1.28 17.96
CA GLY A 209 30.74 0.64 19.22
C GLY A 209 30.69 1.59 20.42
N SER A 210 30.31 1.04 21.58
CA SER A 210 30.21 1.78 22.86
C SER A 210 31.54 2.10 23.53
N TYR A 211 32.66 1.54 23.05
CA TYR A 211 34.01 1.78 23.61
C TYR A 211 34.61 3.12 23.19
N ALA A 212 34.00 3.83 22.23
CA ALA A 212 34.38 5.20 21.93
C ALA A 212 33.84 6.10 23.04
N ASN A 213 34.70 6.96 23.61
CA ASN A 213 34.33 7.99 24.60
C ASN A 213 33.38 9.02 23.97
N TRP A 214 32.15 8.61 23.66
CA TRP A 214 31.12 9.47 23.14
C TRP A 214 30.85 10.57 24.15
N PRO A 215 30.80 11.85 23.74
CA PRO A 215 30.53 12.93 24.66
C PRO A 215 29.20 12.72 25.39
N GLU A 216 29.15 12.94 26.70
CA GLU A 216 27.90 12.86 27.45
C GLU A 216 26.97 14.02 27.08
N ASP A 217 27.54 15.21 26.90
CA ASP A 217 26.87 16.41 26.41
C ASP A 217 26.28 16.20 25.01
N GLU A 218 25.04 16.65 24.81
CA GLU A 218 24.26 16.39 23.59
C GLU A 218 24.78 17.21 22.39
N ASP A 219 25.20 18.45 22.61
CA ASP A 219 25.76 19.29 21.54
C ASP A 219 27.11 18.75 21.09
N ALA A 220 27.98 18.40 22.06
CA ALA A 220 29.25 17.75 21.78
C ALA A 220 29.07 16.41 21.06
N LEU A 221 28.06 15.62 21.43
CA LEU A 221 27.71 14.39 20.71
C LEU A 221 27.32 14.69 19.27
N ASN A 222 26.43 15.65 19.05
CA ASN A 222 25.96 16.01 17.72
C ASN A 222 27.12 16.51 16.86
N CYS A 223 28.05 17.28 17.42
CA CYS A 223 29.30 17.64 16.76
C CYS A 223 30.15 16.40 16.41
N ALA A 224 30.29 15.43 17.33
CA ALA A 224 31.06 14.21 17.08
C ALA A 224 30.44 13.34 15.97
N LYS A 225 29.10 13.16 15.98
CA LYS A 225 28.37 12.47 14.89
C LYS A 225 28.54 13.21 13.56
N THR A 226 28.43 14.54 13.57
CA THR A 226 28.64 15.38 12.38
C THR A 226 30.05 15.25 11.83
N ALA A 227 31.07 15.21 12.69
CA ALA A 227 32.46 14.98 12.26
C ALA A 227 32.62 13.64 11.54
N LEU A 228 31.94 12.59 12.01
CA LEU A 228 31.91 11.29 11.32
C LEU A 228 31.16 11.35 9.98
N TYR A 229 30.04 12.06 9.90
CA TYR A 229 29.35 12.31 8.62
C TYR A 229 30.26 13.04 7.63
N CYS A 230 31.00 14.06 8.08
CA CYS A 230 32.00 14.77 7.27
C CYS A 230 33.12 13.85 6.78
N LEU A 231 33.59 12.92 7.62
CA LEU A 231 34.60 11.94 7.23
C LEU A 231 34.08 10.96 6.18
N ILE A 232 32.85 10.45 6.34
CA ILE A 232 32.20 9.59 5.35
C ILE A 232 32.02 10.35 4.03
N TYR A 233 31.49 11.57 4.07
CA TYR A 233 31.34 12.43 2.91
C TYR A 233 32.66 12.64 2.17
N LYS A 234 33.73 13.03 2.89
CA LYS A 234 35.05 13.31 2.30
C LYS A 234 35.71 12.09 1.68
N ARG A 235 35.46 10.89 2.23
CA ARG A 235 36.09 9.64 1.80
C ARG A 235 35.21 8.80 0.88
N SER A 236 33.95 9.17 0.70
CA SER A 236 33.06 8.41 -0.16
C SER A 236 33.42 8.59 -1.62
N LYS A 237 33.38 7.48 -2.37
CA LYS A 237 33.49 7.51 -3.84
C LYS A 237 32.18 7.90 -4.52
N TYR A 238 31.07 7.94 -3.78
CA TYR A 238 29.75 8.24 -4.29
C TYR A 238 29.46 9.74 -4.21
N ARG A 239 28.57 10.23 -5.07
CA ARG A 239 28.05 11.60 -4.93
C ARG A 239 27.32 11.68 -3.58
N SER A 240 27.72 12.65 -2.76
CA SER A 240 27.32 12.71 -1.37
C SER A 240 26.87 14.11 -0.96
N ALA A 241 26.16 14.17 0.16
CA ALA A 241 25.79 15.38 0.88
C ALA A 241 25.79 15.12 2.37
N ILE A 242 25.87 16.19 3.15
CA ILE A 242 25.79 16.13 4.61
C ILE A 242 24.58 16.97 5.03
N GLY A 243 23.73 16.38 5.87
CA GLY A 243 22.73 17.11 6.65
C GLY A 243 23.22 17.32 8.09
N TYR A 244 22.41 17.97 8.91
CA TYR A 244 22.74 18.19 10.32
C TYR A 244 22.94 16.89 11.11
N ASP A 245 22.16 15.85 10.78
CA ASP A 245 22.09 14.60 11.52
C ASP A 245 22.31 13.35 10.65
N TYR A 246 22.78 13.50 9.40
CA TYR A 246 23.01 12.39 8.49
C TYR A 246 24.07 12.69 7.41
N VAL A 247 24.54 11.62 6.76
CA VAL A 247 25.23 11.70 5.46
C VAL A 247 24.40 10.98 4.39
N LEU A 248 24.16 11.64 3.26
CA LEU A 248 23.39 11.08 2.14
C LEU A 248 24.33 10.66 1.02
N LEU A 249 24.26 9.40 0.60
CA LEU A 249 25.06 8.85 -0.49
C LEU A 249 24.17 8.42 -1.65
N LYS A 250 24.45 8.90 -2.86
CA LYS A 250 23.72 8.54 -4.08
C LYS A 250 24.39 7.35 -4.79
N TYR A 251 23.62 6.29 -5.02
CA TYR A 251 24.08 5.11 -5.76
C TYR A 251 22.99 4.57 -6.70
N ARG A 252 23.31 4.44 -8.00
CA ARG A 252 22.41 3.90 -9.04
C ARG A 252 20.97 4.43 -8.96
N GLY A 253 20.83 5.75 -8.84
CA GLY A 253 19.52 6.43 -8.79
C GLY A 253 18.85 6.45 -7.41
N SER A 254 19.33 5.65 -6.45
CA SER A 254 18.88 5.61 -5.06
C SER A 254 19.77 6.47 -4.15
N TYR A 255 19.25 6.83 -2.99
CA TYR A 255 19.85 7.73 -2.00
C TYR A 255 19.77 7.04 -0.65
N PHE A 256 20.92 6.83 -0.01
CA PHE A 256 21.02 6.17 1.29
C PHE A 256 21.42 7.18 2.36
N LYS A 257 20.49 7.48 3.26
CA LYS A 257 20.59 8.48 4.33
C LYS A 257 21.10 7.78 5.58
N PHE A 258 22.42 7.78 5.76
CA PHE A 258 23.07 7.13 6.90
C PHE A 258 23.07 8.03 8.14
N LYS A 259 22.50 7.52 9.23
CA LYS A 259 22.51 8.11 10.58
C LYS A 259 23.37 7.26 11.50
N ILE A 260 24.18 7.89 12.34
CA ILE A 260 24.99 7.19 13.35
C ILE A 260 24.15 6.94 14.60
N MET A 261 24.11 5.68 15.00
CA MET A 261 23.42 5.19 16.19
C MET A 261 24.42 4.69 17.22
N ILE A 262 24.26 5.13 18.47
CA ILE A 262 24.96 4.60 19.63
C ILE A 262 23.97 4.02 20.63
N ARG A 263 24.44 3.30 21.65
CA ARG A 263 23.57 2.58 22.61
C ARG A 263 22.46 3.46 23.20
N ARG A 264 22.72 4.72 23.52
CA ARG A 264 21.71 5.64 24.08
C ARG A 264 20.66 6.12 23.07
N ASP A 265 20.93 6.02 21.77
CA ASP A 265 19.97 6.39 20.72
C ASP A 265 18.92 5.29 20.50
N ILE A 266 19.20 4.06 20.95
CA ILE A 266 18.29 2.90 20.84
C ILE A 266 17.19 3.02 21.90
N LYS A 267 16.27 3.96 21.67
CA LYS A 267 15.09 4.22 22.50
C LYS A 267 13.92 3.31 22.08
N ALA A 268 12.83 3.36 22.85
CA ALA A 268 11.61 2.61 22.58
C ALA A 268 11.10 2.83 21.14
N GLU A 269 11.12 4.07 20.64
CA GLU A 269 10.70 4.38 19.26
C GLU A 269 11.51 3.63 18.20
N PHE A 270 12.84 3.58 18.35
CA PHE A 270 13.69 2.83 17.42
C PHE A 270 13.40 1.33 17.48
N ARG A 271 13.28 0.76 18.70
CA ARG A 271 12.99 -0.68 18.87
C ARG A 271 11.63 -1.07 18.28
N VAL A 272 10.60 -0.27 18.53
CA VAL A 272 9.27 -0.47 17.93
C VAL A 272 9.36 -0.37 16.41
N ASN A 273 10.05 0.62 15.86
CA ASN A 273 10.18 0.76 14.40
C ASN A 273 10.97 -0.40 13.76
N ALA A 274 12.07 -0.83 14.39
CA ALA A 274 12.83 -1.99 13.98
C ALA A 274 11.95 -3.24 13.96
N ARG A 275 11.14 -3.45 15.01
CA ARG A 275 10.23 -4.58 15.10
C ARG A 275 9.14 -4.56 14.02
N ILE A 276 8.60 -3.40 13.68
CA ILE A 276 7.65 -3.26 12.55
C ILE A 276 8.32 -3.71 11.25
N SER A 277 9.51 -3.18 10.97
CA SER A 277 10.27 -3.56 9.77
C SER A 277 10.60 -5.06 9.73
N GLU A 278 10.90 -5.67 10.88
CA GLU A 278 11.16 -7.11 11.00
C GLU A 278 9.92 -7.94 10.67
N ILE A 279 8.77 -7.62 11.28
CA ILE A 279 7.48 -8.29 11.00
C ILE A 279 7.19 -8.24 9.50
N ILE A 280 7.27 -7.05 8.89
CA ILE A 280 7.01 -6.86 7.46
C ILE A 280 8.00 -7.67 6.59
N SER A 281 9.24 -7.84 7.04
CA SER A 281 10.23 -8.64 6.31
C SER A 281 9.92 -10.15 6.31
N GLN A 282 9.25 -10.64 7.36
CA GLN A 282 8.84 -12.04 7.54
C GLN A 282 7.54 -12.37 6.80
N GLU A 283 6.75 -11.35 6.43
CA GLU A 283 5.53 -11.53 5.65
C GLU A 283 5.81 -11.98 4.19
N SER A 284 4.76 -12.51 3.55
CA SER A 284 4.81 -13.05 2.19
C SER A 284 5.24 -12.00 1.15
N ASP A 285 5.84 -12.45 0.05
CA ASP A 285 6.24 -11.56 -1.04
C ASP A 285 5.05 -10.82 -1.65
N ILE A 286 3.89 -11.47 -1.75
CA ILE A 286 2.65 -10.84 -2.21
C ILE A 286 2.22 -9.72 -1.26
N PHE A 287 2.26 -9.95 0.05
CA PHE A 287 1.91 -8.91 1.03
C PHE A 287 2.87 -7.70 0.91
N LYS A 288 4.18 -7.93 0.83
CA LYS A 288 5.17 -6.84 0.64
C LYS A 288 4.90 -6.06 -0.65
N LYS A 289 4.53 -6.74 -1.75
CA LYS A 289 4.12 -6.10 -3.00
C LYS A 289 2.81 -5.31 -2.87
N ASN A 290 1.84 -5.79 -2.08
CA ASN A 290 0.61 -5.07 -1.76
C ASN A 290 0.87 -3.78 -0.96
N VAL A 291 1.78 -3.83 0.02
CA VAL A 291 2.22 -2.63 0.76
C VAL A 291 2.82 -1.60 -0.21
N ARG A 292 3.71 -2.02 -1.12
CA ARG A 292 4.28 -1.13 -2.14
C ARG A 292 3.20 -0.50 -3.01
N PHE A 293 2.16 -1.26 -3.35
CA PHE A 293 1.02 -0.79 -4.12
C PHE A 293 0.28 0.37 -3.43
N VAL A 294 0.00 0.21 -2.14
CA VAL A 294 -0.61 1.25 -1.30
C VAL A 294 0.29 2.47 -1.17
N LYS A 295 1.59 2.27 -0.88
CA LYS A 295 2.56 3.38 -0.80
C LYS A 295 2.66 4.15 -2.12
N ALA A 296 2.68 3.45 -3.26
CA ALA A 296 2.72 4.07 -4.58
C ALA A 296 1.47 4.90 -4.87
N PHE A 297 0.28 4.39 -4.54
CA PHE A 297 -0.96 5.15 -4.64
C PHE A 297 -0.91 6.42 -3.76
N LEU A 298 -0.49 6.29 -2.50
CA LEU A 298 -0.38 7.42 -1.58
C LEU A 298 0.68 8.46 -2.02
N ASP A 299 1.82 8.03 -2.57
CA ASP A 299 2.84 8.91 -3.17
C ASP A 299 2.30 9.66 -4.37
N CYS A 300 1.56 8.99 -5.26
CA CYS A 300 0.98 9.62 -6.45
C CYS A 300 0.07 10.80 -6.09
N HIS A 301 -0.64 10.70 -4.96
CA HIS A 301 -1.54 11.72 -4.45
C HIS A 301 -0.92 12.61 -3.36
N GLY A 302 0.37 12.46 -3.10
CA GLY A 302 1.17 13.31 -2.21
C GLY A 302 0.94 13.14 -0.70
N TYR A 303 0.31 12.03 -0.28
CA TYR A 303 0.12 11.69 1.13
C TYR A 303 1.35 11.01 1.74
N PHE A 304 2.07 10.23 0.95
CA PHE A 304 3.32 9.56 1.34
C PHE A 304 4.51 10.22 0.63
N PRO A 305 5.64 10.49 1.31
CA PRO A 305 5.90 10.25 2.73
C PRO A 305 5.55 11.43 3.65
N VAL A 306 4.82 12.45 3.15
CA VAL A 306 4.57 13.71 3.86
C VAL A 306 3.78 13.54 5.17
N TYR A 307 2.63 12.88 5.09
CA TYR A 307 1.71 12.72 6.22
C TYR A 307 1.74 11.31 6.77
N PHE A 308 1.96 10.33 5.90
CA PHE A 308 2.08 8.93 6.26
C PHE A 308 3.54 8.54 6.05
N ASP A 309 4.23 8.11 7.10
CA ASP A 309 5.57 7.53 7.00
C ASP A 309 5.48 6.02 6.69
N ASP A 310 6.62 5.38 6.40
CA ASP A 310 6.66 3.94 6.11
C ASP A 310 6.04 3.11 7.24
N ARG A 311 6.39 3.44 8.49
CA ARG A 311 5.87 2.82 9.71
C ARG A 311 4.35 2.83 9.74
N LEU A 312 3.72 3.98 9.50
CA LEU A 312 2.28 4.13 9.61
C LEU A 312 1.55 3.38 8.50
N ILE A 313 2.05 3.41 7.26
CA ILE A 313 1.42 2.70 6.15
C ILE A 313 1.52 1.19 6.36
N GLU A 314 2.66 0.69 6.82
CA GLU A 314 2.86 -0.73 7.10
C GLU A 314 1.93 -1.24 8.19
N LEU A 315 1.77 -0.47 9.28
CA LEU A 315 0.78 -0.76 10.32
C LEU A 315 -0.64 -0.79 9.73
N ILE A 316 -1.00 0.20 8.90
CA ILE A 316 -2.32 0.20 8.22
C ILE A 316 -2.49 -1.04 7.34
N CYS A 317 -1.46 -1.45 6.61
CA CYS A 317 -1.52 -2.63 5.76
C CYS A 317 -1.67 -3.93 6.56
N LEU A 318 -0.99 -4.05 7.70
CA LEU A 318 -1.18 -5.16 8.65
C LEU A 318 -2.63 -5.20 9.17
N MET A 319 -3.21 -4.02 9.48
CA MET A 319 -4.60 -3.89 9.92
C MET A 319 -5.63 -4.17 8.82
N VAL A 320 -5.31 -3.88 7.56
CA VAL A 320 -6.19 -4.12 6.41
C VAL A 320 -6.36 -5.61 6.14
N GLY A 321 -5.27 -6.38 6.17
CA GLY A 321 -5.35 -7.84 6.04
C GLY A 321 -4.10 -8.47 5.47
N LYS A 322 -3.19 -8.88 6.35
CA LYS A 322 -1.96 -9.61 5.96
C LYS A 322 -2.22 -10.97 5.30
N GLU A 323 -3.36 -11.57 5.59
CA GLU A 323 -3.77 -12.87 5.02
C GLU A 323 -4.30 -12.75 3.58
N ILE A 324 -4.47 -11.52 3.06
CA ILE A 324 -4.97 -11.31 1.70
C ILE A 324 -3.80 -11.42 0.71
N SER A 325 -3.78 -12.53 -0.01
CA SER A 325 -2.76 -12.87 -1.02
C SER A 325 -3.17 -12.49 -2.45
N SER A 326 -3.90 -11.38 -2.62
CA SER A 326 -4.32 -10.85 -3.93
C SER A 326 -4.14 -9.34 -4.01
N PHE A 327 -3.68 -8.83 -5.16
CA PHE A 327 -3.49 -7.41 -5.39
C PHE A 327 -4.82 -6.65 -5.42
N GLY A 328 -5.78 -7.11 -6.22
CA GLY A 328 -7.07 -6.45 -6.38
C GLY A 328 -7.87 -6.46 -5.09
N ARG A 329 -7.97 -7.61 -4.43
CA ARG A 329 -8.68 -7.72 -3.15
C ARG A 329 -8.06 -6.86 -2.08
N PHE A 330 -6.74 -6.93 -1.90
CA PHE A 330 -6.04 -6.13 -0.87
C PHE A 330 -6.24 -4.63 -1.10
N PHE A 331 -6.11 -4.16 -2.34
CA PHE A 331 -6.29 -2.75 -2.64
C PHE A 331 -7.74 -2.29 -2.43
N ASN A 332 -8.72 -3.10 -2.79
CA ASN A 332 -10.14 -2.82 -2.49
C ASN A 332 -10.41 -2.74 -0.99
N GLU A 333 -9.87 -3.66 -0.18
CA GLU A 333 -9.98 -3.60 1.28
C GLU A 333 -9.28 -2.35 1.84
N PHE A 334 -8.10 -2.00 1.31
CA PHE A 334 -7.46 -0.73 1.65
C PHE A 334 -8.36 0.45 1.32
N LEU A 335 -8.98 0.50 0.14
CA LEU A 335 -9.90 1.57 -0.25
C LEU A 335 -11.13 1.66 0.67
N GLY A 336 -11.69 0.52 1.09
CA GLY A 336 -12.82 0.42 2.02
C GLY A 336 -12.45 0.75 3.48
N TYR A 337 -11.19 0.54 3.87
CA TYR A 337 -10.73 0.73 5.24
C TYR A 337 -10.84 2.19 5.69
N LYS A 338 -11.67 2.48 6.70
CA LYS A 338 -11.78 3.83 7.26
C LYS A 338 -10.61 4.09 8.21
N ILE A 339 -9.67 4.94 7.80
CA ILE A 339 -8.52 5.29 8.63
C ILE A 339 -9.01 6.11 9.83
N LYS A 340 -9.06 5.48 11.01
CA LYS A 340 -9.40 6.09 12.29
C LYS A 340 -8.51 5.49 13.38
N LEU A 341 -7.32 6.07 13.55
CA LEU A 341 -6.27 5.51 14.40
C LEU A 341 -6.26 6.07 15.82
N GLU A 342 -6.89 7.23 16.04
CA GLU A 342 -6.97 7.84 17.36
C GLU A 342 -7.77 6.98 18.32
N GLY A 343 -7.21 6.72 19.50
CA GLY A 343 -7.82 5.87 20.52
C GLY A 343 -7.66 4.38 20.24
N LEU A 344 -6.72 3.98 19.37
CA LEU A 344 -6.40 2.58 19.12
C LEU A 344 -4.99 2.24 19.60
N THR A 345 -4.83 1.03 20.09
CA THR A 345 -3.54 0.41 20.41
C THR A 345 -3.31 -0.78 19.50
N PHE A 346 -2.19 -0.81 18.80
CA PHE A 346 -1.75 -1.94 17.97
C PHE A 346 -0.64 -2.70 18.68
N ASN A 347 -0.85 -3.97 18.97
CA ASN A 347 0.14 -4.82 19.63
C ASN A 347 0.96 -5.61 18.59
N LEU A 348 2.28 -5.41 18.54
CA LEU A 348 3.17 -6.04 17.57
C LEU A 348 3.43 -7.54 17.79
N GLU A 349 3.12 -8.06 18.98
CA GLU A 349 3.28 -9.50 19.27
C GLU A 349 2.07 -10.31 18.81
N THR A 350 0.87 -9.75 18.99
CA THR A 350 -0.40 -10.41 18.66
C THR A 350 -0.99 -9.96 17.33
N LEU A 351 -0.51 -8.84 16.78
CA LEU A 351 -1.06 -8.14 15.61
C LEU A 351 -2.54 -7.76 15.76
N LYS A 352 -2.98 -7.55 17.01
CA LYS A 352 -4.37 -7.18 17.34
C LYS A 352 -4.47 -5.70 17.69
N ILE A 353 -5.64 -5.16 17.37
CA ILE A 353 -6.05 -3.80 17.73
C ILE A 353 -6.95 -3.86 18.96
N THR A 354 -6.72 -2.97 19.91
CA THR A 354 -7.63 -2.70 21.03
C THR A 354 -7.95 -1.22 21.11
N GLU A 355 -9.08 -0.87 21.71
CA GLU A 355 -9.40 0.53 22.01
C GLU A 355 -8.64 1.00 23.26
N ASN A 356 -8.20 2.26 23.25
CA ASN A 356 -7.60 2.93 24.39
C ASN A 356 -8.28 4.27 24.67
N LYS A 357 -8.19 4.72 25.93
CA LYS A 357 -8.82 5.97 26.40
C LYS A 357 -7.97 7.22 26.13
N ASN A 358 -6.73 7.06 25.69
CA ASN A 358 -5.74 8.14 25.60
C ASN A 358 -5.92 9.03 24.36
N LYS A 359 -6.91 8.73 23.50
CA LYS A 359 -7.19 9.45 22.23
C LYS A 359 -5.95 9.58 21.33
N ARG A 360 -5.01 8.64 21.45
CA ARG A 360 -3.76 8.57 20.68
C ARG A 360 -3.64 7.20 20.04
N PHE A 361 -2.91 7.14 18.94
CA PHE A 361 -2.54 5.87 18.34
C PHE A 361 -1.27 5.37 19.02
N GLU A 362 -1.36 4.22 19.68
CA GLU A 362 -0.27 3.61 20.43
C GLU A 362 0.16 2.30 19.76
N VAL A 363 1.46 2.04 19.72
CA VAL A 363 2.02 0.78 19.26
C VAL A 363 2.81 0.17 20.41
N VAL A 364 2.48 -1.08 20.73
CA VAL A 364 3.05 -1.80 21.88
C VAL A 364 3.93 -2.95 21.40
N TYR A 365 5.11 -3.06 21.99
CA TYR A 365 6.01 -4.18 21.82
C TYR A 365 6.72 -4.47 23.14
N GLN A 366 6.55 -5.67 23.68
CA GLN A 366 7.06 -6.02 25.02
C GLN A 366 6.61 -4.98 26.07
N HIS A 367 7.57 -4.27 26.68
CA HIS A 367 7.33 -3.21 27.66
C HIS A 367 7.31 -1.81 27.04
N ASP A 368 7.61 -1.67 25.74
CA ASP A 368 7.64 -0.39 25.05
C ASP A 368 6.24 -0.01 24.57
N VAL A 369 5.84 1.23 24.88
CA VAL A 369 4.63 1.86 24.35
C VAL A 369 5.05 3.13 23.61
N VAL A 370 4.83 3.16 22.31
CA VAL A 370 5.21 4.28 21.44
C VAL A 370 3.97 4.91 20.85
N VAL A 371 3.84 6.22 21.05
CA VAL A 371 2.78 6.99 20.40
C VAL A 371 3.20 7.28 18.96
N VAL A 372 2.47 6.73 18.00
CA VAL A 372 2.69 7.00 16.58
C VAL A 372 1.83 8.20 16.18
N ARG A 373 2.48 9.24 15.64
CA ARG A 373 1.80 10.46 15.25
C ARG A 373 0.84 10.19 14.09
N THR A 374 -0.43 10.54 14.28
CA THR A 374 -1.44 10.48 13.23
C THR A 374 -1.45 11.78 12.41
N PRO A 375 -1.79 11.71 11.10
CA PRO A 375 -2.03 12.90 10.29
C PRO A 375 -3.16 13.77 10.84
N PRO A 376 -3.21 15.08 10.52
CA PRO A 376 -4.32 15.94 10.91
C PRO A 376 -5.67 15.40 10.42
N PRO A 377 -6.77 15.56 11.18
CA PRO A 377 -8.09 15.04 10.81
C PRO A 377 -8.56 15.47 9.40
N LYS A 378 -8.30 16.72 8.99
CA LYS A 378 -8.62 17.22 7.64
C LYS A 378 -7.90 16.44 6.53
N VAL A 379 -6.64 16.02 6.76
CA VAL A 379 -5.86 15.20 5.82
C VAL A 379 -6.45 13.79 5.72
N ILE A 380 -6.78 13.18 6.86
CA ILE A 380 -7.44 11.86 6.92
C ILE A 380 -8.80 11.90 6.20
N GLN A 381 -9.59 12.94 6.44
CA GLN A 381 -10.89 13.14 5.78
C GLN A 381 -10.73 13.26 4.27
N ARG A 382 -9.75 14.02 3.78
CA ARG A 382 -9.45 14.15 2.35
C ARG A 382 -9.02 12.82 1.73
N LEU A 383 -8.17 12.04 2.41
CA LEU A 383 -7.76 10.72 1.95
C LEU A 383 -8.95 9.74 1.87
N ASN A 384 -9.79 9.69 2.91
CA ASN A 384 -11.01 8.87 2.89
C ASN A 384 -11.97 9.30 1.76
N GLY A 385 -12.06 10.61 1.48
CA GLY A 385 -12.81 11.15 0.34
C GLY A 385 -12.25 10.68 -1.00
N LEU A 386 -10.93 10.75 -1.19
CA LEU A 386 -10.25 10.25 -2.39
C LEU A 386 -10.50 8.76 -2.57
N LYS A 387 -10.35 7.94 -1.52
CA LYS A 387 -10.57 6.49 -1.58
C LYS A 387 -12.00 6.16 -2.01
N LYS A 388 -12.99 6.85 -1.43
CA LYS A 388 -14.40 6.73 -1.83
C LYS A 388 -14.63 7.13 -3.28
N ALA A 389 -13.99 8.21 -3.73
CA ALA A 389 -14.09 8.67 -5.12
C ALA A 389 -13.48 7.65 -6.10
N VAL A 390 -12.35 7.02 -5.74
CA VAL A 390 -11.73 5.95 -6.53
C VAL A 390 -12.65 4.74 -6.62
N MET A 391 -13.23 4.28 -5.51
CA MET A 391 -14.20 3.16 -5.52
C MET A 391 -15.46 3.45 -6.35
N ALA A 392 -15.88 4.72 -6.43
CA ALA A 392 -17.04 5.11 -7.20
C ALA A 392 -16.75 5.26 -8.70
N GLN A 393 -15.48 5.32 -9.12
CA GLN A 393 -15.10 5.42 -10.52
C GLN A 393 -15.30 4.08 -11.23
N LYS A 394 -16.18 4.06 -12.23
CA LYS A 394 -16.36 2.92 -13.15
C LYS A 394 -15.30 2.96 -14.26
N ILE A 395 -14.03 2.91 -13.89
CA ILE A 395 -12.94 2.81 -14.87
C ILE A 395 -12.85 1.37 -15.33
N GLU A 396 -12.90 1.16 -16.65
CA GLU A 396 -12.61 -0.13 -17.26
C GLU A 396 -11.22 -0.62 -16.83
N LEU A 397 -11.07 -1.91 -16.54
CA LEU A 397 -9.79 -2.43 -16.08
C LEU A 397 -8.72 -2.35 -17.18
N PHE A 398 -9.10 -2.72 -18.41
CA PHE A 398 -8.24 -2.78 -19.58
C PHE A 398 -8.81 -1.98 -20.76
N ASP A 399 -7.95 -1.50 -21.66
CA ASP A 399 -8.37 -1.09 -22.99
C ASP A 399 -8.45 -2.27 -23.96
N GLY A 400 -8.85 -2.01 -25.21
CA GLY A 400 -8.90 -3.01 -26.29
C GLY A 400 -7.59 -3.76 -26.57
N ASN A 401 -6.44 -3.27 -26.07
CA ASN A 401 -5.12 -3.90 -26.20
C ASN A 401 -4.65 -4.56 -24.90
N LEU A 402 -5.56 -4.84 -23.95
CA LEU A 402 -5.25 -5.43 -22.65
C LEU A 402 -4.28 -4.59 -21.80
N ARG A 403 -4.25 -3.27 -21.97
CA ARG A 403 -3.44 -2.36 -21.14
C ARG A 403 -4.28 -1.80 -20.00
N LEU A 404 -3.74 -1.85 -18.78
CA LEU A 404 -4.41 -1.33 -17.58
C LEU A 404 -4.74 0.17 -17.70
N GLN A 405 -6.04 0.50 -17.67
CA GLN A 405 -6.54 1.88 -17.72
C GLN A 405 -6.60 2.53 -16.34
N THR A 406 -6.70 1.72 -15.30
CA THR A 406 -6.60 2.09 -13.88
C THR A 406 -5.30 2.81 -13.51
N ASN A 407 -4.26 2.77 -14.35
CA ASN A 407 -3.06 3.61 -14.18
C ASN A 407 -3.39 5.11 -14.14
N LYS A 408 -4.54 5.53 -14.69
CA LYS A 408 -5.05 6.90 -14.56
C LYS A 408 -5.34 7.27 -13.10
N LEU A 409 -5.64 6.30 -12.22
CA LEU A 409 -5.83 6.51 -10.78
C LEU A 409 -4.53 6.88 -10.05
N LEU A 410 -3.38 6.66 -10.68
CA LEU A 410 -2.07 7.07 -10.18
C LEU A 410 -1.71 8.49 -10.62
N GLN A 411 -2.59 9.22 -11.32
CA GLN A 411 -2.35 10.62 -11.66
C GLN A 411 -2.90 11.52 -10.56
N PRO A 412 -2.13 12.51 -10.07
CA PRO A 412 -2.62 13.47 -9.09
C PRO A 412 -3.72 14.33 -9.70
N PHE A 413 -4.81 14.50 -8.97
CA PHE A 413 -5.85 15.47 -9.31
C PHE A 413 -5.42 16.84 -8.80
N PHE A 414 -5.28 17.84 -9.67
CA PHE A 414 -4.87 19.19 -9.26
C PHE A 414 -6.03 20.09 -8.80
N LYS A 415 -7.25 19.56 -8.76
CA LYS A 415 -8.43 20.26 -8.25
C LYS A 415 -8.40 20.33 -6.73
N ASP A 416 -9.09 21.30 -6.16
CA ASP A 416 -9.24 21.51 -4.71
C ASP A 416 -7.95 21.85 -3.96
N TYR A 417 -6.94 22.37 -4.67
CA TYR A 417 -5.72 22.97 -4.13
C TYR A 417 -5.69 24.44 -4.54
N ASP A 418 -5.18 25.33 -3.70
CA ASP A 418 -5.12 26.76 -4.02
C ASP A 418 -4.03 27.03 -5.08
N PHE A 419 -2.93 26.29 -5.02
CA PHE A 419 -1.93 26.26 -6.09
C PHE A 419 -1.17 24.94 -6.12
N VAL A 420 -0.50 24.68 -7.24
CA VAL A 420 0.34 23.50 -7.46
C VAL A 420 1.68 23.93 -8.05
N LEU A 421 2.78 23.36 -7.57
CA LEU A 421 4.13 23.55 -8.10
C LEU A 421 4.59 22.29 -8.82
N SER A 422 5.35 22.42 -9.91
CA SER A 422 5.95 21.30 -10.64
C SER A 422 7.38 21.58 -11.09
N LEU A 423 8.20 20.52 -11.11
CA LEU A 423 9.56 20.59 -11.68
C LEU A 423 9.57 20.47 -13.19
N SER A 424 8.52 19.88 -13.76
CA SER A 424 8.40 19.59 -15.19
C SER A 424 7.27 20.39 -15.80
N GLU A 425 7.39 20.68 -17.09
CA GLU A 425 6.34 21.34 -17.86
C GLU A 425 5.08 20.47 -17.84
N ARG A 426 3.92 21.11 -17.65
CA ARG A 426 2.62 20.46 -17.59
C ARG A 426 1.56 21.34 -18.23
N PRO A 427 0.53 20.76 -18.88
CA PRO A 427 -0.58 21.53 -19.43
C PRO A 427 -1.23 22.43 -18.38
N GLY A 428 -1.41 23.71 -18.70
CA GLY A 428 -2.02 24.72 -17.83
C GLY A 428 -1.08 25.36 -16.81
N PHE A 429 0.15 24.89 -16.66
CA PHE A 429 1.13 25.49 -15.75
C PHE A 429 1.85 26.66 -16.41
N SER A 430 2.17 27.69 -15.62
CA SER A 430 3.01 28.82 -16.01
C SER A 430 4.46 28.59 -15.59
N GLU A 431 5.41 28.97 -16.44
CA GLU A 431 6.85 28.93 -16.12
C GLU A 431 7.25 30.12 -15.23
N VAL A 432 8.14 29.85 -14.27
CA VAL A 432 8.78 30.89 -13.45
C VAL A 432 9.84 31.62 -14.27
N LYS A 433 9.57 32.89 -14.63
CA LYS A 433 10.43 33.70 -15.49
C LYS A 433 11.78 34.05 -14.86
N ASP A 434 11.79 34.36 -13.56
CA ASP A 434 13.00 34.73 -12.81
C ASP A 434 13.52 33.54 -11.98
N LYS A 435 14.18 32.60 -12.66
CA LYS A 435 14.68 31.37 -12.03
C LYS A 435 15.69 31.70 -10.93
N ALA A 436 15.34 31.43 -9.67
CA ALA A 436 16.34 31.33 -8.63
C ALA A 436 17.35 30.23 -9.01
N LYS A 437 18.66 30.51 -8.91
CA LYS A 437 19.74 29.52 -9.17
C LYS A 437 19.76 28.35 -8.17
N GLN A 438 18.87 28.36 -7.17
CA GLN A 438 18.91 27.42 -6.06
C GLN A 438 18.32 26.06 -6.49
N GLU A 439 19.17 25.22 -7.06
CA GLU A 439 18.82 23.83 -7.36
C GLU A 439 18.82 23.00 -6.07
N PHE A 440 17.93 22.02 -6.00
CA PHE A 440 18.02 20.99 -4.96
C PHE A 440 19.38 20.31 -5.04
N LEU A 441 20.00 20.02 -3.89
CA LEU A 441 21.35 19.48 -3.79
C LEU A 441 21.59 18.22 -4.66
N PHE A 442 20.53 17.44 -4.87
CA PHE A 442 20.52 16.24 -5.71
C PHE A 442 19.59 16.31 -6.92
N GLY A 443 19.09 17.50 -7.26
CA GLY A 443 18.11 17.72 -8.32
C GLY A 443 16.70 17.21 -7.99
N VAL A 444 16.46 16.75 -6.75
CA VAL A 444 15.17 16.29 -6.25
C VAL A 444 14.92 16.91 -4.87
N PRO A 445 13.68 17.36 -4.56
CA PRO A 445 13.36 17.88 -3.24
C PRO A 445 13.30 16.74 -2.23
N LEU A 446 13.85 16.98 -1.04
CA LEU A 446 13.60 16.16 0.13
C LEU A 446 12.37 16.68 0.86
N VAL A 447 11.54 15.79 1.38
CA VAL A 447 10.28 16.18 2.05
C VAL A 447 10.55 17.07 3.27
N GLU A 448 11.66 16.85 3.97
CA GLU A 448 12.10 17.66 5.10
C GLU A 448 12.44 19.10 4.69
N GLU A 449 12.94 19.32 3.47
CA GLU A 449 13.22 20.66 2.93
C GLU A 449 11.93 21.42 2.59
N LEU A 450 10.86 20.70 2.22
CA LEU A 450 9.57 21.28 1.86
C LEU A 450 8.68 21.59 3.08
N LEU A 451 8.85 20.86 4.18
CA LEU A 451 7.97 20.90 5.34
C LEU A 451 8.62 21.50 6.59
N LEU A 452 9.25 22.67 6.43
CA LEU A 452 9.78 23.41 7.57
C LEU A 452 8.67 23.69 8.61
N PRO A 453 8.96 23.66 9.92
CA PRO A 453 7.96 23.92 10.96
C PRO A 453 7.16 25.22 10.76
N SER A 454 7.82 26.27 10.24
CA SER A 454 7.21 27.57 9.92
C SER A 454 6.25 27.55 8.74
N LEU A 455 6.33 26.54 7.87
CA LEU A 455 5.42 26.34 6.74
C LEU A 455 4.22 25.48 7.14
N LYS A 456 4.40 24.50 8.02
CA LYS A 456 3.34 23.56 8.44
C LYS A 456 2.12 24.25 9.04
N SER A 457 2.25 25.44 9.61
CA SER A 457 1.12 26.23 10.12
C SER A 457 0.34 26.99 9.04
N LYS A 458 0.94 27.20 7.85
CA LYS A 458 0.37 28.04 6.78
C LYS A 458 -0.55 27.27 5.84
N GLY A 459 -0.49 25.94 5.84
CA GLY A 459 -1.33 25.12 4.98
C GLY A 459 -1.03 23.62 5.06
N TYR A 460 -1.72 22.88 4.21
CA TYR A 460 -1.52 21.47 3.95
C TYR A 460 -0.73 21.28 2.65
N PHE A 461 0.29 20.44 2.70
CA PHE A 461 1.28 20.24 1.64
C PHE A 461 1.25 18.78 1.23
N PHE A 462 0.99 18.51 -0.04
CA PHE A 462 0.94 17.16 -0.59
C PHE A 462 2.00 17.06 -1.68
N TYR A 463 3.06 16.30 -1.42
CA TYR A 463 4.19 16.19 -2.34
C TYR A 463 4.24 14.79 -2.95
N SER A 464 4.13 14.71 -4.27
CA SER A 464 4.34 13.47 -5.02
C SER A 464 5.74 13.46 -5.62
N SER A 465 6.58 12.55 -5.16
CA SER A 465 7.94 12.41 -5.67
C SER A 465 7.95 11.89 -7.11
N ARG A 466 7.10 10.90 -7.40
CA ARG A 466 6.94 10.28 -8.72
C ARG A 466 6.49 11.25 -9.79
N HIS A 467 5.62 12.19 -9.43
CA HIS A 467 5.14 13.22 -10.35
C HIS A 467 5.91 14.53 -10.24
N SER A 468 6.80 14.65 -9.25
CA SER A 468 7.57 15.87 -8.99
C SER A 468 6.66 17.11 -8.89
N VAL A 469 5.58 16.97 -8.11
CA VAL A 469 4.58 18.02 -7.88
C VAL A 469 4.33 18.23 -6.41
N LEU A 470 4.20 19.48 -6.01
CA LEU A 470 3.75 19.89 -4.68
C LEU A 470 2.39 20.57 -4.82
N MET A 471 1.36 19.96 -4.24
CA MET A 471 -0.01 20.49 -4.22
C MET A 471 -0.27 21.13 -2.84
N VAL A 472 -0.76 22.36 -2.82
CA VAL A 472 -0.87 23.14 -1.57
C VAL A 472 -2.31 23.62 -1.35
N LYS A 473 -2.81 23.39 -0.13
CA LYS A 473 -4.05 23.97 0.37
C LYS A 473 -3.72 24.90 1.54
N VAL A 474 -3.89 26.18 1.37
CA VAL A 474 -3.55 27.23 2.33
C VAL A 474 -4.63 27.32 3.40
N ASN A 475 -4.22 27.57 4.64
CA ASN A 475 -5.16 27.84 5.73
C ASN A 475 -5.78 29.23 5.52
N GLU A 476 -7.06 29.38 5.88
CA GLU A 476 -7.85 30.61 5.63
C GLU A 476 -7.21 31.89 6.20
N GLU A 477 -6.38 31.76 7.22
CA GLU A 477 -5.66 32.87 7.88
C GLU A 477 -4.46 33.41 7.07
N TYR A 478 -4.07 32.75 5.98
CA TYR A 478 -2.86 33.09 5.22
C TYR A 478 -3.17 33.36 3.75
N SER A 479 -2.39 34.25 3.12
CA SER A 479 -2.49 34.55 1.69
C SER A 479 -1.92 33.41 0.84
N PRO A 480 -2.71 32.82 -0.08
CA PRO A 480 -2.20 31.83 -1.03
C PRO A 480 -1.10 32.37 -1.94
N GLU A 481 -1.22 33.64 -2.34
CA GLU A 481 -0.25 34.30 -3.22
C GLU A 481 1.11 34.48 -2.53
N GLU A 482 1.13 34.92 -1.27
CA GLU A 482 2.37 35.08 -0.51
C GLU A 482 3.08 33.74 -0.31
N LEU A 483 2.32 32.69 0.04
CA LEU A 483 2.88 31.36 0.24
C LEU A 483 3.43 30.76 -1.07
N LEU A 484 2.74 31.00 -2.19
CA LEU A 484 3.19 30.59 -3.52
C LEU A 484 4.56 31.21 -3.83
N TYR A 485 4.71 32.54 -3.74
CA TYR A 485 5.98 33.19 -4.05
C TYR A 485 7.09 32.80 -3.08
N PHE A 486 6.77 32.65 -1.78
CA PHE A 486 7.75 32.16 -0.81
C PHE A 486 8.30 30.78 -1.20
N LEU A 487 7.43 29.84 -1.56
CA LEU A 487 7.85 28.51 -1.97
C LEU A 487 8.65 28.56 -3.27
N LEU A 488 8.23 29.34 -4.28
CA LEU A 488 8.97 29.50 -5.52
C LEU A 488 10.38 30.08 -5.30
N LEU A 489 10.54 31.02 -4.37
CA LEU A 489 11.85 31.61 -4.03
C LEU A 489 12.76 30.64 -3.26
N ARG A 490 12.17 29.77 -2.43
CA ARG A 490 12.90 28.84 -1.54
C ARG A 490 13.20 27.49 -2.17
N THR A 491 12.52 27.14 -3.24
CA THR A 491 12.56 25.80 -3.83
C THR A 491 12.98 25.85 -5.29
N GLY A 492 13.44 24.72 -5.82
CA GLY A 492 13.81 24.59 -7.24
C GLY A 492 12.64 24.32 -8.19
N PHE A 493 11.38 24.52 -7.78
CA PHE A 493 10.21 24.31 -8.64
C PHE A 493 10.19 25.31 -9.81
N ARG A 494 9.88 24.82 -11.01
CA ARG A 494 10.04 25.57 -12.27
C ARG A 494 8.73 26.06 -12.86
N TYR A 495 7.64 25.41 -12.49
CA TYR A 495 6.31 25.66 -13.03
C TYR A 495 5.30 25.75 -11.89
N PHE A 496 4.24 26.52 -12.08
CA PHE A 496 3.14 26.60 -11.11
C PHE A 496 1.77 26.71 -11.80
N LEU A 497 0.73 26.28 -11.09
CA LEU A 497 -0.67 26.44 -11.41
C LEU A 497 -1.35 27.21 -10.27
N ARG A 498 -2.07 28.29 -10.58
CA ARG A 498 -2.87 29.07 -9.60
C ARG A 498 -4.35 28.73 -9.76
N ASN A 499 -5.03 28.51 -8.64
CA ASN A 499 -6.47 28.17 -8.61
C ASN A 499 -7.28 29.09 -7.66
N PHE A 500 -6.68 30.16 -7.15
CA PHE A 500 -7.29 31.12 -6.22
C PHE A 500 -7.73 32.41 -6.92
#